data_AF-A0A7X8HF61-F1
#
_entry.id   AF-A0A7X8HF61-F1
#
_cell.length_a   1.000
_cell.length_b   1.000
_cell.length_c   1.000
_cell.angle_alpha   90.00
_cell.angle_beta   90.00
_cell.angle_gamma   90.00
#
_symmetry.space_group_name_H-M   'P 1'
#
loop_
_entity.id
_entity.type
_entity.pdbx_description
1 polymer ?
#
loop_
_entity_poly.entity_id
_entity_poly.type
_entity_poly.pdbx_seq_one_letter_code
_entity_poly.pdbx_strand_id
1 'polypeptide(L)'
;MSTSRVSYDLVVLAGDVGGTNTNLALIGKKGGTFSTLIEGHYSTKSETSFLGPLGRFLEEARARVPGFRPDLACVSGAGPVEGSRIRLTNAPWDIDAQAISREFGLRTFLINDFTAVSYGVLLLDPADETQLRPLSGRDAPPPEPLPGGVKAVLGAGTGLGVGYIVRVGDRTAAFPSEGGHVSLPVFDEETREFSRW
;
A
#
# COMPACT_ATOMS: atom_id res chain seq x y z
N MET A 1 24.04 -14.09 -2.87
CA MET A 1 23.77 -14.97 -1.71
C MET A 1 22.37 -15.52 -1.87
N SER A 2 22.23 -16.85 -1.97
CA SER A 2 20.93 -17.52 -2.13
C SER A 2 20.17 -17.45 -0.80
N THR A 3 19.18 -16.56 -0.70
CA THR A 3 18.29 -16.48 0.46
C THR A 3 17.26 -17.59 0.35
N SER A 4 17.59 -18.75 0.93
CA SER A 4 16.65 -19.88 1.02
C SER A 4 15.42 -19.50 1.84
N ARG A 5 14.23 -20.00 1.47
CA ARG A 5 12.96 -19.86 2.22
C ARG A 5 13.08 -20.06 3.75
N VAL A 6 14.05 -20.87 4.21
CA VAL A 6 14.32 -21.17 5.63
C VAL A 6 14.69 -19.92 6.46
N SER A 7 15.03 -18.79 5.83
CA SER A 7 15.45 -17.58 6.55
C SER A 7 14.30 -16.67 7.02
N TYR A 8 13.06 -16.87 6.58
CA TYR A 8 11.93 -15.97 6.83
C TYR A 8 10.76 -16.67 7.52
N ASP A 9 10.06 -15.95 8.40
CA ASP A 9 8.86 -16.41 9.10
C ASP A 9 7.63 -16.42 8.16
N LEU A 10 7.63 -15.51 7.19
CA LEU A 10 6.55 -15.32 6.23
C LEU A 10 7.12 -14.76 4.92
N VAL A 11 6.67 -15.27 3.79
CA VAL A 11 6.96 -14.71 2.47
C VAL A 11 5.65 -14.23 1.84
N VAL A 12 5.59 -12.94 1.51
CA VAL A 12 4.40 -12.28 0.97
C VAL A 12 4.67 -11.82 -0.45
N LEU A 13 3.76 -12.12 -1.37
CA LEU A 13 3.70 -11.39 -2.63
C LEU A 13 2.97 -10.07 -2.39
N ALA A 14 3.67 -8.95 -2.51
CA ALA A 14 3.09 -7.62 -2.47
C ALA A 14 2.83 -7.15 -3.90
N GLY A 15 1.65 -6.59 -4.15
CA GLY A 15 1.35 -5.90 -5.40
C GLY A 15 0.83 -4.50 -5.12
N ASP A 16 1.28 -3.53 -5.90
CA ASP A 16 0.79 -2.16 -5.90
C ASP A 16 0.32 -1.81 -7.31
N VAL A 17 -0.98 -1.64 -7.47
CA VAL A 17 -1.63 -1.50 -8.77
C VAL A 17 -2.23 -0.09 -8.92
N GLY A 18 -1.53 0.74 -9.68
CA GLY A 18 -2.01 2.05 -10.12
C GLY A 18 -2.57 2.03 -11.53
N GLY A 19 -3.15 3.16 -11.96
CA GLY A 19 -3.73 3.30 -13.31
C GLY A 19 -2.72 3.24 -14.46
N THR A 20 -1.44 3.51 -14.18
CA THR A 20 -0.37 3.50 -15.19
C THR A 20 0.62 2.36 -14.98
N ASN A 21 1.02 2.13 -13.73
CA ASN A 21 2.07 1.17 -13.38
C ASN A 21 1.53 0.14 -12.39
N THR A 22 2.04 -1.08 -12.51
CA THR A 22 1.85 -2.18 -11.57
C THR A 22 3.22 -2.59 -11.06
N ASN A 23 3.43 -2.48 -9.76
CA ASN A 23 4.65 -2.92 -9.09
C ASN A 23 4.35 -4.22 -8.34
N LEU A 24 5.20 -5.22 -8.51
CA LEU A 24 5.11 -6.50 -7.81
C LEU A 24 6.41 -6.74 -7.06
N ALA A 25 6.31 -7.28 -5.86
CA ALA A 25 7.47 -7.63 -5.07
C ALA A 25 7.24 -8.92 -4.27
N LEU A 26 8.30 -9.67 -4.04
CA LEU A 26 8.31 -10.75 -3.08
C LEU A 26 9.05 -10.27 -1.83
N ILE A 27 8.35 -10.23 -0.71
CA ILE A 27 8.85 -9.70 0.55
C ILE A 27 9.01 -10.85 1.55
N GLY A 28 10.22 -11.02 2.07
CA GLY A 28 10.50 -11.90 3.20
C GLY A 28 10.38 -11.13 4.51
N LYS A 29 9.61 -11.64 5.46
CA LYS A 29 9.51 -11.10 6.83
C LYS A 29 10.26 -11.99 7.80
N LYS A 30 11.07 -11.39 8.67
CA LYS A 30 11.72 -12.07 9.80
C LYS A 30 11.65 -11.18 11.04
N GLY A 31 10.96 -11.62 12.09
CA GLY A 31 10.67 -10.80 13.25
C GLY A 31 9.91 -9.53 12.83
N GLY A 32 10.40 -8.35 13.21
CA GLY A 32 9.86 -7.05 12.79
C GLY A 32 10.42 -6.51 11.47
N THR A 33 11.34 -7.22 10.82
CA THR A 33 12.06 -6.74 9.64
C THR A 33 11.49 -7.34 8.36
N PHE A 34 11.50 -6.54 7.29
CA PHE A 34 11.07 -6.91 5.95
C PHE A 34 12.24 -6.79 4.98
N SER A 35 12.31 -7.67 3.99
CA SER A 35 13.36 -7.66 2.97
C SER A 35 12.77 -7.98 1.60
N THR A 36 13.04 -7.13 0.63
CA THR A 36 12.69 -7.37 -0.77
C THR A 36 13.59 -8.46 -1.34
N LEU A 37 13.00 -9.54 -1.83
CA LEU A 37 13.71 -10.67 -2.44
C LEU A 37 13.83 -10.51 -3.95
N ILE A 38 12.77 -10.00 -4.57
CA ILE A 38 12.68 -9.66 -5.99
C ILE A 38 11.57 -8.63 -6.17
N GLU A 39 11.76 -7.74 -7.13
CA GLU A 39 10.78 -6.75 -7.58
C GLU A 39 10.62 -6.81 -9.10
N GLY A 40 9.45 -6.41 -9.59
CA GLY A 40 9.10 -6.36 -10.99
C GLY A 40 8.15 -5.20 -11.26
N HIS A 41 8.36 -4.54 -12.40
CA HIS A 41 7.60 -3.37 -12.82
C HIS A 41 6.92 -3.64 -14.16
N TYR A 42 5.62 -3.40 -14.22
CA TYR A 42 4.79 -3.69 -15.39
C TYR A 42 3.91 -2.49 -15.73
N SER A 43 3.61 -2.31 -17.02
CA SER A 43 2.70 -1.26 -17.49
C SER A 43 1.25 -1.72 -17.34
N THR A 44 0.46 -1.05 -16.50
CA THR A 44 -0.98 -1.32 -16.35
C THR A 44 -1.71 -1.08 -17.67
N LYS A 45 -1.32 -0.04 -18.42
CA LYS A 45 -1.99 0.31 -19.69
C LYS A 45 -1.75 -0.68 -20.82
N SER A 46 -0.66 -1.44 -20.73
CA SER A 46 -0.26 -2.40 -21.77
C SER A 46 -0.82 -3.80 -21.54
N GLU A 47 -1.48 -4.07 -20.40
CA GLU A 47 -2.07 -5.37 -20.10
C GLU A 47 -3.60 -5.30 -20.06
N THR A 48 -4.21 -6.43 -20.39
CA THR A 48 -5.67 -6.59 -20.35
C THR A 48 -6.21 -6.82 -18.95
N SER A 49 -5.39 -7.34 -18.04
CA SER A 49 -5.74 -7.63 -16.65
C SER A 49 -4.50 -7.78 -15.78
N PHE A 50 -4.70 -7.81 -14.47
CA PHE A 50 -3.64 -8.04 -13.49
C PHE A 50 -3.03 -9.46 -13.54
N LEU A 51 -3.75 -10.46 -14.06
CA LEU A 51 -3.30 -11.85 -14.05
C LEU A 51 -2.06 -12.07 -14.94
N GLY A 52 -2.00 -11.37 -16.08
CA GLY A 52 -0.87 -11.43 -17.01
C GLY A 52 0.48 -11.04 -16.37
N PRO A 53 0.64 -9.81 -15.86
CA PRO A 53 1.88 -9.39 -15.20
C PRO A 53 2.16 -10.21 -13.93
N LEU A 54 1.14 -10.61 -13.17
CA LEU A 54 1.32 -11.48 -12.01
C LEU A 54 1.91 -12.85 -12.39
N GLY A 55 1.38 -13.49 -13.43
CA GLY A 55 1.88 -14.78 -13.92
C GLY A 55 3.36 -14.70 -14.30
N ARG A 56 3.74 -13.69 -15.10
CA ARG A 56 5.14 -13.46 -15.49
C ARG A 56 6.04 -13.21 -14.29
N PHE A 57 5.61 -12.40 -13.33
CA PHE A 57 6.37 -12.17 -12.11
C PHE A 57 6.59 -13.45 -11.30
N LEU A 58 5.58 -14.30 -11.17
CA LEU A 58 5.69 -15.58 -10.46
C LEU A 58 6.66 -16.54 -11.17
N GLU A 59 6.67 -16.57 -12.50
CA GLU A 59 7.63 -17.35 -13.29
C GLU A 59 9.07 -16.85 -13.09
N GLU A 60 9.28 -15.54 -13.20
CA GLU A 60 10.59 -14.90 -12.95
C GLU A 60 11.09 -15.16 -11.53
N ALA A 61 10.20 -15.02 -10.53
CA ALA A 61 10.54 -15.25 -9.14
C ALA A 61 10.86 -16.73 -8.87
N ARG A 62 10.16 -17.67 -9.50
CA ARG A 62 10.49 -19.10 -9.42
C ARG A 62 11.88 -19.42 -10.00
N ALA A 63 12.27 -18.73 -11.07
CA ALA A 63 13.59 -18.91 -11.67
C ALA A 63 14.72 -18.29 -10.84
N ARG A 64 14.46 -17.14 -10.19
CA ARG A 64 15.49 -16.32 -9.53
C ARG A 64 15.62 -16.52 -8.03
N VAL A 65 14.57 -16.99 -7.35
CA VAL A 65 14.51 -17.12 -5.89
C VAL A 65 14.41 -18.59 -5.48
N PRO A 66 15.50 -19.22 -5.03
CA PRO A 66 15.49 -20.62 -4.62
C PRO A 66 14.50 -20.91 -3.49
N GLY A 67 13.66 -21.93 -3.66
CA GLY A 67 12.61 -22.26 -2.69
C GLY A 67 11.38 -21.36 -2.76
N PHE A 68 11.20 -20.65 -3.89
CA PHE A 68 10.05 -19.80 -4.19
C PHE A 68 8.71 -20.44 -3.82
N ARG A 69 8.04 -19.85 -2.83
CA ARG A 69 6.63 -20.10 -2.50
C ARG A 69 6.11 -18.97 -1.60
N PRO A 70 5.40 -17.97 -2.13
CA PRO A 70 4.69 -17.01 -1.28
C PRO A 70 3.62 -17.75 -0.47
N ASP A 71 3.49 -17.38 0.81
CA ASP A 71 2.49 -17.96 1.71
C ASP A 71 1.11 -17.28 1.50
N LEU A 72 1.12 -16.00 1.09
CA LEU A 72 -0.06 -15.23 0.70
C LEU A 72 0.33 -14.08 -0.25
N ALA A 73 -0.67 -13.49 -0.89
CA ALA A 73 -0.56 -12.22 -1.59
C ALA A 73 -1.34 -11.10 -0.86
N CYS A 74 -0.81 -9.90 -0.91
CA CYS A 74 -1.51 -8.67 -0.55
C CYS A 74 -1.36 -7.68 -1.70
N VAL A 75 -2.47 -7.29 -2.32
CA VAL A 75 -2.47 -6.39 -3.48
C VAL A 75 -3.22 -5.12 -3.12
N SER A 76 -2.56 -3.97 -3.24
CA SER A 76 -3.17 -2.65 -3.15
C SER A 76 -3.62 -2.13 -4.50
N GLY A 77 -4.69 -1.36 -4.52
CA GLY A 77 -5.18 -0.71 -5.74
C GLY A 77 -5.82 0.66 -5.49
N ALA A 78 -5.70 1.53 -6.49
CA ALA A 78 -6.31 2.86 -6.52
C ALA A 78 -7.82 2.77 -6.83
N GLY A 79 -8.58 2.34 -5.83
CA GLY A 79 -10.03 2.19 -5.86
C GLY A 79 -10.58 1.62 -4.54
N PRO A 80 -11.91 1.65 -4.33
CA PRO A 80 -12.52 1.01 -3.18
C PRO A 80 -12.41 -0.51 -3.27
N VAL A 81 -12.28 -1.16 -2.12
CA VAL A 81 -12.35 -2.63 -2.00
C VAL A 81 -13.79 -3.02 -1.69
N GLU A 82 -14.42 -3.74 -2.61
CA GLU A 82 -15.79 -4.25 -2.45
C GLU A 82 -15.77 -5.78 -2.42
N GLY A 83 -16.06 -6.36 -1.26
CA GLY A 83 -15.97 -7.80 -1.04
C GLY A 83 -14.54 -8.31 -1.24
N SER A 84 -14.30 -9.04 -2.33
CA SER A 84 -12.97 -9.55 -2.70
C SER A 84 -12.47 -8.99 -4.03
N ARG A 85 -12.91 -7.78 -4.38
CA ARG A 85 -12.59 -7.13 -5.66
C ARG A 85 -12.17 -5.67 -5.49
N ILE A 86 -11.32 -5.21 -6.41
CA ILE A 86 -11.01 -3.78 -6.60
C ILE A 86 -11.29 -3.45 -8.06
N ARG A 87 -12.14 -2.46 -8.30
CA ARG A 87 -12.24 -1.79 -9.60
C ARG A 87 -11.37 -0.55 -9.57
N LEU A 88 -10.37 -0.49 -10.45
CA LEU A 88 -9.46 0.66 -10.48
C LEU A 88 -10.20 1.89 -11.02
N THR A 89 -9.96 3.06 -10.40
CA THR A 89 -10.59 4.32 -10.82
C THR A 89 -10.06 4.80 -12.17
N ASN A 90 -8.77 4.53 -12.46
CA ASN A 90 -8.05 5.09 -13.61
C ASN A 90 -7.62 4.05 -14.65
N ALA A 91 -8.12 2.82 -14.56
CA ALA A 91 -7.85 1.75 -15.52
C ALA A 91 -9.03 0.77 -15.59
N PRO A 92 -9.29 0.12 -16.74
CA PRO A 92 -10.43 -0.79 -16.92
C PRO A 92 -10.18 -2.17 -16.29
N TRP A 93 -9.45 -2.24 -15.17
CA TRP A 93 -9.14 -3.49 -14.49
C TRP A 93 -10.09 -3.72 -13.32
N ASP A 94 -10.47 -4.99 -13.19
CA ASP A 94 -11.20 -5.51 -12.06
C ASP A 94 -10.35 -6.64 -11.45
N ILE A 95 -9.72 -6.34 -10.33
CA ILE A 95 -8.82 -7.26 -9.64
C ILE A 95 -9.67 -8.11 -8.70
N ASP A 96 -9.73 -9.41 -8.95
CA ASP A 96 -10.49 -10.36 -8.14
C ASP A 96 -9.57 -11.31 -7.39
N ALA A 97 -9.60 -11.25 -6.06
CA ALA A 97 -8.79 -12.10 -5.19
C ALA A 97 -9.05 -13.60 -5.42
N GLN A 98 -10.30 -13.96 -5.71
CA GLN A 98 -10.67 -15.35 -5.98
C GLN A 98 -10.16 -15.82 -7.34
N ALA A 99 -10.14 -14.94 -8.35
CA ALA A 99 -9.55 -15.26 -9.65
C ALA A 99 -8.04 -15.54 -9.49
N ILE A 100 -7.33 -14.69 -8.77
CA ILE A 100 -5.91 -14.90 -8.44
C ILE A 100 -5.71 -16.22 -7.69
N SER A 101 -6.56 -16.50 -6.70
CA SER A 101 -6.46 -17.75 -5.93
C SER A 101 -6.75 -18.99 -6.78
N ARG A 102 -7.69 -18.93 -7.73
CA ARG A 102 -8.01 -20.04 -8.63
C ARG A 102 -6.88 -20.30 -9.62
N GLU A 103 -6.30 -19.23 -10.17
CA GLU A 103 -5.29 -19.35 -11.24
C GLU A 103 -3.90 -19.71 -10.70
N PHE A 104 -3.50 -19.12 -9.58
CA PHE A 104 -2.14 -19.25 -9.05
C PHE A 104 -2.06 -20.04 -7.74
N GLY A 105 -3.19 -20.51 -7.19
CA GLY A 105 -3.23 -21.22 -5.91
C GLY A 105 -2.79 -20.36 -4.73
N LEU A 106 -2.90 -19.04 -4.85
CA LEU A 106 -2.37 -18.07 -3.89
C LEU A 106 -3.51 -17.36 -3.16
N ARG A 107 -3.54 -17.50 -1.83
CA ARG A 107 -4.50 -16.77 -1.00
C ARG A 107 -4.20 -15.27 -1.08
N THR A 108 -5.16 -14.48 -1.54
CA THR A 108 -4.96 -13.05 -1.81
C THR A 108 -5.86 -12.18 -0.94
N PHE A 109 -5.25 -11.14 -0.37
CA PHE A 109 -5.94 -10.02 0.26
C PHE A 109 -5.86 -8.80 -0.64
N LEU A 110 -6.97 -8.09 -0.77
CA LEU A 110 -7.03 -6.84 -1.49
C LEU A 110 -7.22 -5.71 -0.49
N ILE A 111 -6.44 -4.65 -0.64
CA ILE A 111 -6.53 -3.44 0.20
C ILE A 111 -6.55 -2.20 -0.68
N ASN A 112 -7.07 -1.10 -0.15
CA ASN A 112 -6.94 0.19 -0.81
C ASN A 112 -5.49 0.68 -0.75
N ASP A 113 -5.05 1.45 -1.75
CA ASP A 113 -3.73 2.09 -1.81
C ASP A 113 -3.38 2.91 -0.56
N PHE A 114 -4.27 3.75 -0.06
CA PHE A 114 -4.05 4.52 1.17
C PHE A 114 -4.05 3.67 2.43
N THR A 115 -4.68 2.49 2.41
CA THR A 115 -4.49 1.49 3.47
C THR A 115 -3.06 0.95 3.45
N ALA A 116 -2.52 0.66 2.27
CA ALA A 116 -1.16 0.19 2.10
C ALA A 116 -0.13 1.25 2.52
N VAL A 117 -0.29 2.50 2.07
CA VAL A 117 0.55 3.64 2.48
C VAL A 117 0.51 3.81 4.00
N SER A 118 -0.67 3.75 4.61
CA SER A 118 -0.82 3.90 6.05
C SER A 118 -0.06 2.82 6.83
N TYR A 119 -0.11 1.55 6.41
CA TYR A 119 0.73 0.52 7.01
C TYR A 119 2.22 0.73 6.73
N GLY A 120 2.57 1.18 5.52
CA GLY A 120 3.96 1.46 5.13
C GLY A 120 4.62 2.54 5.99
N VAL A 121 3.89 3.61 6.34
CA VAL A 121 4.40 4.68 7.22
C VAL A 121 4.81 4.15 8.60
N LEU A 122 4.18 3.09 9.10
CA LEU A 122 4.55 2.49 10.39
C LEU A 122 5.88 1.72 10.36
N LEU A 123 6.41 1.46 9.17
CA LEU A 123 7.70 0.79 8.98
C LEU A 123 8.87 1.78 8.90
N LEU A 124 8.58 3.08 8.81
CA LEU A 124 9.59 4.12 8.75
C LEU A 124 10.16 4.39 10.15
N ASP A 125 11.45 4.69 10.21
CA ASP A 125 12.11 5.11 11.44
C ASP A 125 11.88 6.62 11.66
N PRO A 126 11.14 7.04 12.70
CA PRO A 126 10.90 8.45 12.98
C PRO A 126 12.17 9.21 13.40
N ALA A 127 13.25 8.52 13.77
CA ALA A 127 14.54 9.14 14.06
C ALA A 127 15.42 9.31 12.80
N ASP A 128 15.05 8.69 11.68
CA ASP A 128 15.75 8.84 10.40
C ASP A 128 15.12 9.96 9.56
N GLU A 129 15.76 11.14 9.57
CA GLU A 129 15.30 12.31 8.81
C GLU A 129 15.27 12.10 7.28
N THR A 130 15.95 11.07 6.77
CA THR A 130 15.87 10.71 5.34
C THR A 130 14.57 9.99 5.00
N GLN A 131 13.91 9.40 6.00
CA GLN A 131 12.63 8.71 5.87
C GLN A 131 11.46 9.59 6.31
N LEU A 132 11.60 10.27 7.45
CA LEU A 132 10.57 11.11 8.04
C LEU A 132 11.15 12.45 8.47
N ARG A 133 10.69 13.52 7.82
CA ARG A 133 11.05 14.89 8.20
C ARG A 133 9.91 15.53 8.98
N PRO A 134 10.14 15.98 10.23
CA PRO A 134 9.17 16.79 10.95
C PRO A 134 8.87 18.07 10.18
N LEU A 135 7.58 18.38 9.96
CA LEU A 135 7.18 19.68 9.44
C LEU A 135 7.26 20.70 10.59
N SER A 136 8.34 21.48 10.59
CA SER A 136 8.58 22.55 11.57
C SER A 136 7.73 23.78 11.22
N GLY A 137 6.72 24.06 12.05
CA GLY A 137 5.90 25.27 11.97
C GLY A 137 5.64 25.91 13.34
N ARG A 138 6.38 25.50 14.37
CA ARG A 138 6.26 26.03 15.73
C ARG A 138 7.67 26.26 16.28
N ASP A 139 7.88 27.34 17.03
CA ASP A 139 9.12 27.64 17.76
C ASP A 139 9.42 26.65 18.91
N ALA A 140 8.86 25.44 18.84
CA ALA A 140 8.93 24.40 19.85
C ALA A 140 9.03 23.03 19.17
N PRO A 141 9.69 22.05 19.81
CA PRO A 141 9.70 20.67 19.33
C PRO A 141 8.27 20.14 19.20
N PRO A 142 8.00 19.22 18.23
CA PRO A 142 6.70 18.59 18.13
C PRO A 142 6.37 17.86 19.45
N PRO A 143 5.10 17.86 19.89
CA PRO A 143 4.71 17.13 21.08
C PRO A 143 5.01 15.64 20.91
N GLU A 144 5.35 14.96 22.00
CA GLU A 144 5.52 13.51 21.95
C GLU A 144 4.22 12.84 21.48
N PRO A 145 4.28 11.90 20.52
CA PRO A 145 3.09 11.17 20.07
C PRO A 145 2.45 10.41 21.22
N LEU A 146 1.14 10.57 21.39
CA LEU A 146 0.39 9.77 22.37
C LEU A 146 0.54 8.27 22.06
N PRO A 147 0.88 7.42 23.05
CA PRO A 147 0.89 5.98 22.87
C PRO A 147 -0.49 5.48 22.41
N GLY A 148 -0.54 4.79 21.27
CA GLY A 148 -1.80 4.32 20.68
C GLY A 148 -2.67 5.43 20.07
N GLY A 149 -2.18 6.67 20.00
CA GLY A 149 -2.88 7.79 19.38
C GLY A 149 -3.17 7.56 17.89
N VAL A 150 -4.30 8.11 17.45
CA VAL A 150 -4.74 8.10 16.05
C VAL A 150 -3.71 8.82 15.19
N LYS A 151 -3.38 8.24 14.03
CA LYS A 151 -2.51 8.88 13.03
C LYS A 151 -3.32 9.09 11.77
N ALA A 152 -3.38 10.33 11.29
CA ALA A 152 -3.92 10.62 9.97
C ALA A 152 -2.78 10.55 8.95
N VAL A 153 -3.07 9.99 7.78
CA VAL A 153 -2.14 9.87 6.67
C VAL A 153 -2.78 10.56 5.48
N LEU A 154 -2.14 11.63 4.99
CA LEU A 154 -2.62 12.43 3.87
C LEU A 154 -1.57 12.39 2.77
N GLY A 155 -2.01 12.22 1.52
CA GLY A 155 -1.13 12.25 0.36
C GLY A 155 -1.78 13.01 -0.78
N ALA A 156 -1.17 14.15 -1.13
CA ALA A 156 -1.59 14.96 -2.28
C ALA A 156 -0.84 14.50 -3.53
N GLY A 157 -1.58 14.24 -4.61
CA GLY A 157 -1.07 13.85 -5.92
C GLY A 157 -2.08 14.23 -7.01
N THR A 158 -2.44 13.30 -7.90
CA THR A 158 -3.57 13.51 -8.84
C THR A 158 -4.91 13.72 -8.12
N GLY A 159 -5.03 13.17 -6.91
CA GLY A 159 -6.12 13.47 -5.97
C GLY A 159 -5.58 13.66 -4.57
N LEU A 160 -6.47 13.78 -3.59
CA LEU A 160 -6.12 13.83 -2.17
C LEU A 160 -6.57 12.54 -1.50
N GLY A 161 -5.64 11.62 -1.29
CA GLY A 161 -5.97 10.43 -0.53
C GLY A 161 -5.81 10.66 0.97
N VAL A 162 -6.69 10.02 1.73
CA VAL A 162 -6.77 10.16 3.18
C VAL A 162 -6.96 8.80 3.80
N GLY A 163 -6.07 8.43 4.71
CA GLY A 163 -6.17 7.23 5.54
C GLY A 163 -5.98 7.57 7.01
N TYR A 164 -6.34 6.64 7.87
CA TYR A 164 -6.07 6.80 9.30
C TYR A 164 -5.74 5.46 9.95
N ILE A 165 -4.94 5.55 11.01
CA ILE A 165 -4.41 4.41 11.75
C ILE A 165 -4.87 4.54 13.19
N VAL A 166 -5.46 3.47 13.72
CA VAL A 166 -5.94 3.40 15.11
C VAL A 166 -5.42 2.15 15.79
N ARG A 167 -5.33 2.22 17.12
CA ARG A 167 -5.08 1.05 17.96
C ARG A 167 -6.43 0.43 18.36
N VAL A 168 -6.64 -0.83 17.99
CA VAL A 168 -7.82 -1.64 18.35
C VAL A 168 -7.37 -2.78 19.24
N GLY A 169 -7.54 -2.61 20.55
CA GLY A 169 -6.95 -3.52 21.56
C GLY A 169 -5.44 -3.61 21.38
N ASP A 170 -4.92 -4.83 21.19
CA ASP A 170 -3.49 -5.07 20.99
C ASP A 170 -2.99 -4.92 19.55
N ARG A 171 -3.87 -4.52 18.63
CA ARG A 171 -3.57 -4.47 17.19
C ARG A 171 -3.60 -3.05 16.65
N THR A 172 -2.74 -2.78 15.69
CA THR A 172 -2.80 -1.56 14.87
C THR A 172 -3.59 -1.87 13.61
N ALA A 173 -4.59 -1.04 13.29
CA ALA A 173 -5.40 -1.17 12.09
C ALA A 173 -5.38 0.13 11.30
N ALA A 174 -5.16 0.03 9.99
CA ALA A 174 -5.26 1.13 9.04
C ALA A 174 -6.56 1.03 8.26
N PHE A 175 -7.17 2.18 8.01
CA PHE A 175 -8.43 2.31 7.30
C PHE A 175 -8.29 3.36 6.20
N PRO A 176 -8.83 3.09 5.00
CA PRO A 176 -8.96 4.12 3.98
C PRO A 176 -10.11 5.07 4.33
N SER A 177 -10.12 6.25 3.73
CA SER A 177 -11.25 7.17 3.80
C SER A 177 -11.37 8.01 2.54
N GLU A 178 -12.58 8.49 2.28
CA GLU A 178 -12.88 9.45 1.20
C GLU A 178 -12.70 10.90 1.68
N GLY A 179 -11.79 11.12 2.63
CA GLY A 179 -11.60 12.43 3.27
C GLY A 179 -11.21 13.54 2.30
N GLY A 180 -10.62 13.21 1.15
CA GLY A 180 -10.31 14.18 0.10
C GLY A 180 -11.50 14.62 -0.75
N HIS A 181 -12.65 13.95 -0.63
CA HIS A 181 -13.88 14.29 -1.36
C HIS A 181 -14.86 15.13 -0.53
N VAL A 182 -14.49 15.51 0.70
CA VAL A 182 -15.31 16.43 1.50
C VAL A 182 -15.29 17.82 0.89
N SER A 183 -16.38 18.56 1.04
CA SER A 183 -16.41 19.97 0.63
C SER A 183 -15.42 20.77 1.47
N LEU A 184 -14.68 21.66 0.80
CA LEU A 184 -13.83 22.63 1.49
C LEU A 184 -14.73 23.54 2.35
N PRO A 185 -14.51 23.61 3.68
CA PRO A 185 -15.25 24.54 4.51
C PRO A 185 -14.81 25.97 4.21
N VAL A 186 -15.76 26.85 3.93
CA VAL A 186 -15.53 28.28 3.69
C VAL A 186 -15.99 29.07 4.91
N PHE A 187 -15.06 29.69 5.62
CA PHE A 187 -15.34 30.40 6.87
C PHE A 187 -14.67 31.78 7.00
N ASP A 188 -13.79 32.14 6.07
CA ASP A 188 -13.14 33.45 5.97
C ASP A 188 -12.92 33.83 4.50
N GLU A 189 -12.26 34.97 4.24
CA GLU A 189 -12.01 35.42 2.86
C GLU A 189 -10.96 34.56 2.14
N GLU A 190 -9.94 34.08 2.85
CA GLU A 190 -8.89 33.23 2.26
C GLU A 190 -9.47 31.89 1.78
N THR A 191 -10.25 31.20 2.61
CA THR A 191 -10.93 29.96 2.22
C THR A 191 -11.97 30.19 1.13
N ARG A 192 -12.59 31.38 1.07
CA ARG A 192 -13.51 31.77 -0.01
C ARG A 192 -12.78 31.98 -1.33
N GLU A 193 -11.64 32.66 -1.34
CA GLU A 193 -10.81 32.81 -2.53
C GLU A 193 -10.31 31.47 -3.04
N PHE A 194 -9.77 30.63 -2.14
CA PHE A 194 -9.30 29.28 -2.47
C PHE A 194 -10.40 28.39 -3.04
N SER A 195 -11.64 28.49 -2.53
CA SER A 195 -12.77 27.69 -3.05
C SER A 195 -13.18 28.01 -4.50
N ARG A 196 -12.72 29.14 -5.05
CA ARG A 196 -13.03 29.59 -6.43
C ARG A 196 -11.94 29.25 -7.44
N TRP A 197 -10.81 28.74 -6.97
CA TRP A 197 -9.64 28.39 -7.78
C TRP A 197 -9.87 27.05 -8.48
#